data_AF-A0A3P7P876-F1
#
_entry.id   AF-A0A3P7P876-F1
#
_cell.length_a   1.000
_cell.length_b   1.000
_cell.length_c   1.000
_cell.angle_alpha   90.00
_cell.angle_beta   90.00
_cell.angle_gamma   90.00
#
_symmetry.space_group_name_H-M   'P 1'
#
loop_
_entity.id
_entity.type
_entity.pdbx_description
1 polymer ?
#
loop_
_entity_poly.entity_id
_entity_poly.type
_entity_poly.pdbx_seq_one_letter_code
_entity_poly.pdbx_strand_id
1 'polypeptide(L)'
;MEQYYRLFTSYRYPGIKQDDTVTKDMSELAESAHAIVACNDQFYKLELLQDGRRLEDEEIYNQLRRITHDAATNRETVLRVGSLTALPRPRWAKVREHMATGTTLLLV
;
A
#
# COMPACT_ATOMS: atom_id res chain seq x y z
N MET A 1 6.79 5.37 -25.47
CA MET A 1 6.95 6.09 -24.19
C MET A 1 5.76 5.93 -23.22
N GLU A 2 4.65 5.27 -23.59
CA GLU A 2 3.48 5.15 -22.71
C GLU A 2 3.74 4.44 -21.37
N GLN A 3 4.69 3.51 -21.33
CA GLN A 3 5.03 2.76 -20.11
C GLN A 3 5.50 3.67 -18.97
N TYR A 4 6.13 4.82 -19.27
CA TYR A 4 6.61 5.75 -18.25
C TYR A 4 5.47 6.35 -17.43
N TYR A 5 4.31 6.61 -18.05
CA TYR A 5 3.14 7.16 -17.35
C TYR A 5 2.50 6.17 -16.38
N ARG A 6 2.82 4.87 -16.50
CA ARG A 6 2.26 3.78 -15.69
C ARG A 6 3.12 3.42 -14.47
N LEU A 7 4.34 3.95 -14.36
CA LEU A 7 5.31 3.56 -13.32
C LEU A 7 4.78 3.76 -11.90
N PHE A 8 4.09 4.88 -11.64
CA PHE A 8 3.59 5.24 -10.32
C PHE A 8 2.06 5.31 -10.24
N THR A 9 1.37 4.99 -11.33
CA THR A 9 -0.08 5.17 -11.45
C THR A 9 -0.83 3.85 -11.62
N SER A 10 -0.11 2.73 -11.74
CA SER A 10 -0.71 1.40 -11.97
C SER A 10 -0.81 0.56 -10.70
N TYR A 11 -1.91 -0.21 -10.62
CA TYR A 11 -2.14 -1.23 -9.61
C TYR A 11 -2.74 -2.48 -10.27
N ARG A 12 -2.25 -3.66 -9.92
CA ARG A 12 -2.76 -4.94 -10.42
C ARG A 12 -3.83 -5.50 -9.47
N TYR A 13 -5.08 -5.38 -9.88
CA TYR A 13 -6.24 -5.87 -9.15
C TYR A 13 -6.40 -7.39 -9.35
N PRO A 14 -6.49 -8.20 -8.28
CA PRO A 14 -6.63 -9.65 -8.42
C PRO A 14 -8.03 -10.06 -8.88
N GLY A 15 -8.12 -11.02 -9.79
CA GLY A 15 -9.39 -11.64 -10.17
C GLY A 15 -9.34 -13.17 -10.20
N ILE A 16 -10.52 -13.79 -10.21
CA ILE A 16 -10.67 -15.26 -10.11
C ILE A 16 -10.19 -15.97 -11.38
N LYS A 17 -10.49 -15.39 -12.55
CA LYS A 17 -10.11 -15.94 -13.86
C LYS A 17 -8.98 -15.13 -14.51
N GLN A 18 -9.02 -13.82 -14.34
CA GLN A 18 -8.08 -12.87 -14.91
C GLN A 18 -7.93 -11.67 -13.98
N ASP A 19 -6.73 -11.11 -13.92
CA ASP A 19 -6.45 -9.88 -13.17
C ASP A 19 -6.65 -8.65 -14.05
N ASP A 20 -7.03 -7.54 -13.43
CA ASP A 20 -7.15 -6.24 -14.10
C ASP A 20 -5.97 -5.34 -13.74
N THR A 21 -5.51 -4.55 -14.71
CA THR A 21 -4.56 -3.46 -14.43
C THR A 21 -5.32 -2.14 -14.38
N VAL A 22 -5.41 -1.58 -13.18
CA VAL A 22 -6.00 -0.26 -12.95
C VAL A 22 -4.90 0.78 -13.10
N THR A 23 -5.14 1.82 -13.88
CA THR A 23 -4.22 2.95 -14.02
C THR A 23 -4.97 4.23 -13.71
N LYS A 24 -4.41 5.08 -12.87
CA LYS A 24 -4.95 6.41 -12.56
C LYS A 24 -4.31 7.50 -13.41
N ASP A 25 -4.99 8.62 -13.59
CA ASP A 25 -4.38 9.80 -14.18
C ASP A 25 -3.35 10.39 -13.20
N MET A 26 -2.20 10.83 -13.72
CA MET A 26 -1.16 11.46 -12.90
C MET A 26 -1.64 12.77 -12.28
N SER A 27 -2.54 13.49 -12.96
CA SER A 27 -3.14 14.72 -12.46
C SER A 27 -3.95 14.51 -11.18
N GLU A 28 -4.64 13.36 -11.04
CA GLU A 28 -5.38 12.99 -9.83
C GLU A 28 -4.46 12.69 -8.63
N LEU A 29 -3.20 12.32 -8.89
CA LEU A 29 -2.23 11.93 -7.87
C LEU A 29 -1.32 13.07 -7.43
N ALA A 30 -1.18 14.11 -8.26
CA ALA A 30 -0.23 15.18 -8.05
C ALA A 30 -0.46 15.97 -6.74
N GLU A 31 -1.70 16.08 -6.29
CA GLU A 31 -2.06 16.84 -5.08
C GLU A 31 -2.00 16.03 -3.78
N SER A 32 -1.87 14.70 -3.88
CA SER A 32 -1.88 13.79 -2.73
C SER A 32 -0.79 12.71 -2.81
N ALA A 33 0.36 13.09 -3.34
CA ALA A 33 1.47 12.17 -3.54
C ALA A 33 1.98 11.62 -2.19
N HIS A 34 1.94 10.30 -2.06
CA HIS A 34 2.39 9.57 -0.89
C HIS A 34 3.04 8.25 -1.31
N ALA A 35 3.85 7.71 -0.42
CA ALA A 35 4.36 6.35 -0.50
C ALA A 35 3.73 5.49 0.58
N ILE A 36 3.60 4.18 0.31
CA ILE A 36 3.32 3.19 1.34
C ILE A 36 4.65 2.57 1.77
N VAL A 37 5.01 2.73 3.04
CA VAL A 37 6.20 2.13 3.64
C VAL A 37 5.79 0.83 4.32
N ALA A 38 6.35 -0.28 3.86
CA ALA A 38 6.18 -1.59 4.50
C ALA A 38 7.36 -1.86 5.45
N CYS A 39 7.09 -2.07 6.74
CA CYS A 39 8.11 -2.36 7.76
C CYS A 39 7.54 -3.32 8.81
N ASN A 40 8.22 -4.44 9.09
CA ASN A 40 7.76 -5.46 10.06
C ASN A 40 6.28 -5.87 9.90
N ASP A 41 5.86 -6.21 8.67
CA ASP A 41 4.48 -6.58 8.30
C ASP A 41 3.42 -5.47 8.50
N GLN A 42 3.84 -4.25 8.86
CA GLN A 42 3.02 -3.05 9.00
C GLN A 42 3.15 -2.16 7.77
N PHE A 43 2.10 -1.39 7.50
CA PHE A 43 2.00 -0.49 6.36
C PHE A 43 1.69 0.92 6.83
N TYR A 44 2.52 1.87 6.43
CA TYR A 44 2.42 3.28 6.82
C TYR A 44 2.26 4.16 5.59
N LYS A 45 1.38 5.16 5.67
CA LYS A 45 1.31 6.22 4.67
C LYS A 45 2.37 7.27 5.00
N LEU A 46 3.30 7.48 4.08
CA LEU A 46 4.27 8.57 4.13
C LEU A 46 3.85 9.60 3.09
N GLU A 47 3.33 10.75 3.54
CA GLU A 47 3.03 11.88 2.66
C GLU A 47 4.35 12.41 2.09
N LEU A 48 4.41 12.64 0.78
CA LEU A 48 5.59 13.21 0.10
C LEU A 48 5.44 14.71 -0.16
N LEU A 49 4.22 15.22 0.09
CA LEU A 49 3.88 16.62 -0.02
C LEU A 49 3.39 17.11 1.34
N GLN A 50 3.87 18.27 1.75
CA GLN A 50 3.39 18.98 2.92
C GLN A 50 3.22 20.45 2.53
N ASP A 51 2.04 21.02 2.78
CA ASP A 51 1.72 22.41 2.45
C ASP A 51 2.04 22.80 1.00
N GLY A 52 1.78 21.90 0.05
CA GLY A 52 1.99 22.11 -1.38
C GLY A 52 3.45 22.02 -1.85
N ARG A 53 4.42 21.78 -0.95
CA ARG A 53 5.82 21.54 -1.29
C ARG A 53 6.21 20.08 -1.13
N ARG A 54 7.24 19.66 -1.87
CA ARG A 54 7.90 18.37 -1.64
C ARG A 54 8.68 18.41 -0.34
N LEU A 55 8.69 17.27 0.33
CA LEU A 55 9.55 17.08 1.49
C LEU A 55 11.02 17.05 1.09
N GLU A 56 11.85 17.57 1.97
CA GLU A 56 13.31 17.47 1.88
C GLU A 56 13.79 16.10 2.39
N ASP A 57 15.01 15.74 2.00
CA ASP A 57 15.62 14.46 2.33
C ASP A 57 15.66 14.22 3.84
N GLU A 58 15.94 15.25 4.64
CA GLU A 58 15.97 15.17 6.10
C GLU A 58 14.57 14.92 6.70
N GLU A 59 13.52 15.47 6.10
CA GLU A 59 12.14 15.28 6.54
C GLU A 59 11.67 13.85 6.26
N ILE A 60 11.98 13.33 5.07
CA ILE A 60 11.72 11.94 4.70
C ILE A 60 12.48 11.00 5.64
N TYR A 61 13.77 11.27 5.88
CA TYR A 61 14.59 10.49 6.81
C TYR A 61 14.00 10.45 8.23
N ASN A 62 13.57 11.62 8.74
CA ASN A 62 12.96 11.70 10.06
C ASN A 62 11.65 10.91 10.15
N GLN A 63 10.81 10.92 9.10
CA GLN A 63 9.59 10.11 9.06
C GLN A 63 9.90 8.60 9.00
N LEU A 64 10.85 8.18 8.17
CA LEU A 64 11.28 6.79 8.08
C LEU A 64 11.85 6.28 9.41
N ARG A 65 12.60 7.11 10.14
CA ARG A 65 13.10 6.77 11.48
C ARG A 65 11.96 6.52 12.47
N ARG A 66 10.91 7.37 12.44
CA ARG A 66 9.71 7.19 13.28
C ARG A 66 8.97 5.91 12.94
N ILE A 67 8.75 5.65 11.65
CA ILE A 67 8.10 4.43 11.15
C ILE A 67 8.87 3.18 11.62
N THR A 68 10.19 3.19 11.49
CA THR A 68 11.03 2.04 11.87
C THR A 68 10.96 1.76 13.38
N HIS A 69 10.97 2.82 14.20
CA HIS A 69 10.85 2.70 15.65
C HIS A 69 9.46 2.18 16.08
N ASP A 70 8.40 2.72 15.50
CA ASP A 70 7.03 2.28 15.75
C ASP A 70 6.82 0.82 15.33
N ALA A 71 7.28 0.48 14.12
CA ALA A 71 7.15 -0.86 13.56
C ALA A 71 7.90 -1.92 14.37
N ALA A 72 9.00 -1.55 15.04
CA ALA A 72 9.72 -2.44 15.94
C ALA A 72 8.97 -2.65 17.27
N THR A 73 8.34 -1.58 17.79
CA THR A 73 7.64 -1.60 19.08
C THR A 73 6.32 -2.37 19.01
N ASN A 74 5.56 -2.22 17.91
CA ASN A 74 4.21 -2.79 17.76
C ASN A 74 4.16 -4.12 16.99
N ARG A 75 5.28 -4.85 16.90
CA ARG A 75 5.40 -5.99 15.98
C ARG A 75 4.44 -7.16 16.25
N GLU A 76 4.12 -7.42 17.51
CA GLU A 76 3.38 -8.63 17.91
C GLU A 76 1.87 -8.54 17.65
N THR A 77 1.32 -7.33 17.48
CA THR A 77 -0.13 -7.10 17.40
C THR A 77 -0.67 -7.04 15.97
N VAL A 78 0.18 -7.27 14.95
CA VAL A 78 -0.12 -6.90 13.56
C VAL A 78 -0.52 -8.11 12.72
N LEU A 79 -1.66 -7.95 12.05
CA LEU A 79 -2.11 -8.85 10.99
C LEU A 79 -1.21 -8.69 9.75
N ARG A 80 -0.59 -9.77 9.31
CA ARG A 80 0.34 -9.79 8.15
C ARG A 80 -0.39 -9.71 6.81
N VAL A 81 -1.21 -8.68 6.59
CA VAL A 81 -2.07 -8.51 5.41
C VAL A 81 -1.29 -8.50 4.10
N GLY A 82 -0.04 -8.01 4.12
CA GLY A 82 0.84 -7.99 2.96
C GLY A 82 1.13 -9.37 2.38
N SER A 83 1.31 -10.37 3.26
CA SER A 83 1.60 -11.75 2.85
C SER A 83 0.49 -12.37 1.99
N LEU A 84 -0.75 -11.89 2.14
CA LEU A 84 -1.90 -12.37 1.38
C LEU A 84 -1.76 -12.06 -0.12
N THR A 85 -1.01 -11.01 -0.47
CA THR A 85 -0.76 -10.63 -1.87
C THR A 85 0.11 -11.65 -2.61
N ALA A 86 0.83 -12.51 -1.89
CA ALA A 86 1.65 -13.60 -2.42
C ALA A 86 0.88 -14.91 -2.65
N LEU A 87 -0.40 -14.99 -2.25
CA LEU A 87 -1.24 -16.15 -2.51
C LEU A 87 -1.47 -16.34 -4.03
N PRO A 88 -1.84 -17.56 -4.48
CA PRO A 88 -2.31 -17.79 -5.84
C PRO A 88 -3.42 -16.79 -6.21
N ARG A 89 -3.39 -16.23 -7.43
CA ARG A 89 -4.24 -15.10 -7.84
C ARG A 89 -5.73 -15.30 -7.55
N PRO A 90 -6.35 -16.46 -7.85
CA PRO A 90 -7.76 -16.68 -7.53
C PRO A 90 -8.04 -16.72 -6.01
N ARG A 91 -7.07 -17.17 -5.20
CA ARG A 91 -7.19 -17.20 -3.75
C ARG A 91 -7.05 -15.79 -3.17
N TRP A 92 -6.08 -15.01 -3.66
CA TRP A 92 -5.94 -13.61 -3.26
C TRP A 92 -7.18 -12.79 -3.62
N ALA A 93 -7.76 -12.99 -4.81
CA ALA A 93 -9.00 -12.33 -5.22
C ALA A 93 -10.15 -12.55 -4.22
N LYS A 94 -10.37 -13.80 -3.79
CA LYS A 94 -11.40 -14.14 -2.78
C LYS A 94 -11.12 -13.48 -1.42
N VAL A 95 -9.88 -13.57 -0.95
CA VAL A 95 -9.49 -12.98 0.35
C VAL A 95 -9.67 -11.47 0.33
N ARG A 96 -9.24 -10.80 -0.75
CA ARG A 96 -9.40 -9.36 -0.94
C ARG A 96 -10.87 -8.94 -0.97
N GLU A 97 -11.71 -9.68 -1.69
CA GLU A 97 -13.16 -9.43 -1.72
C GLU A 97 -13.77 -9.54 -0.32
N HIS A 98 -13.43 -10.60 0.41
CA HIS A 98 -13.88 -10.78 1.79
C HIS A 98 -13.42 -9.66 2.73
N MET A 99 -12.17 -9.21 2.60
CA MET A 99 -11.66 -8.05 3.35
C MET A 99 -12.41 -6.76 3.00
N ALA A 100 -12.80 -6.57 1.74
CA ALA A 100 -13.49 -5.37 1.27
C ALA A 100 -14.97 -5.32 1.70
N THR A 101 -15.63 -6.47 1.87
CA THR A 101 -17.04 -6.55 2.30
C THR A 101 -17.22 -6.50 3.82
N GLY A 102 -16.14 -6.56 4.60
CA GLY A 102 -16.17 -6.33 6.05
C GLY A 102 -16.69 -7.50 6.89
N THR A 103 -16.87 -8.70 6.31
CA THR A 103 -17.29 -9.87 7.08
C THR A 103 -16.11 -10.36 7.94
N THR A 104 -16.08 -9.92 9.20
CA THR A 104 -15.08 -10.36 10.18
C THR A 104 -15.32 -11.84 10.51
N LEU A 105 -14.49 -12.74 9.99
CA LEU A 105 -14.38 -14.08 10.56
C LEU A 105 -13.63 -13.98 11.89
N LEU A 106 -14.39 -14.05 12.98
CA LEU A 106 -13.94 -14.64 14.23
C LEU A 106 -13.41 -16.05 13.87
N LEU A 107 -12.11 -16.17 13.69
CA LEU A 107 -11.43 -17.46 13.68
C LEU A 107 -11.37 -17.94 15.14
N VAL A 108 -12.36 -18.76 15.50
CA VAL A 108 -12.24 -19.77 16.57
C VAL A 108 -11.65 -21.03 15.92
#